data_AF-A0A529MGW3-F1
#
_entry.id   AF-A0A529MGW3-F1
#
_cell.length_a   1.000
_cell.length_b   1.000
_cell.length_c   1.000
_cell.angle_alpha   90.00
_cell.angle_beta   90.00
_cell.angle_gamma   90.00
#
_symmetry.space_group_name_H-M   'P 1'
#
loop_
_entity.id
_entity.type
_entity.pdbx_description
1 polymer ?
#
loop_
_entity_poly.entity_id
_entity_poly.type
_entity_poly.pdbx_seq_one_letter_code
_entity_poly.pdbx_strand_id
1 'polypeptide(L)'
;LQALHAMCASKKGVSAHQLHRALEITYKTAWFLCHRIREAMRSDDLTPIGGAGKFVEVDETYIGRLAGVPVSKGAAHKNTVVTLVERGGKARSFHVDTARMGNV
;
A
#
# COMPACT_ATOMS: atom_id res chain seq x y z
N LEU A 1 7.73 -9.85 -20.35
CA LEU A 1 8.52 -9.43 -19.18
C LEU A 1 8.54 -7.90 -18.91
N GLN A 2 8.20 -7.05 -19.89
CA GLN A 2 8.27 -5.57 -19.72
C GLN A 2 7.43 -5.01 -18.56
N ALA A 3 6.20 -5.51 -18.34
CA ALA A 3 5.34 -5.03 -17.24
C ALA A 3 5.97 -5.28 -15.86
N LEU A 4 6.49 -6.50 -15.64
CA LEU A 4 7.20 -6.88 -14.41
C LEU A 4 8.45 -6.02 -14.20
N HIS A 5 9.25 -5.86 -15.25
CA HIS A 5 10.45 -5.02 -15.20
C HIS A 5 10.11 -3.57 -14.83
N ALA A 6 9.11 -2.97 -15.49
CA ALA A 6 8.68 -1.61 -15.20
C ALA A 6 8.22 -1.43 -13.76
N MET A 7 7.45 -2.40 -13.22
CA MET A 7 6.97 -2.36 -11.84
C MET A 7 8.08 -2.54 -10.81
N CYS A 8 9.11 -3.35 -11.08
CA CYS A 8 10.21 -3.60 -10.15
C CYS A 8 11.33 -2.55 -10.23
N ALA A 9 11.56 -1.95 -11.40
CA ALA A 9 12.62 -0.96 -11.61
C ALA A 9 12.22 0.46 -11.15
N SER A 10 10.93 0.76 -11.04
CA SER A 10 10.47 2.10 -10.65
C SER A 10 10.32 2.25 -9.14
N LYS A 11 11.19 3.05 -8.52
CA LYS A 11 11.09 3.40 -7.08
C LYS A 11 9.78 4.10 -6.71
N LYS A 12 9.15 4.80 -7.67
CA LYS A 12 7.87 5.51 -7.46
C LYS A 12 6.64 4.65 -7.79
N GLY A 13 6.84 3.40 -8.22
CA GLY A 13 5.79 2.58 -8.81
C GLY A 13 5.45 3.00 -10.24
N VAL A 14 4.47 2.32 -10.85
CA VAL A 14 4.01 2.55 -12.22
C VAL A 14 2.49 2.65 -12.25
N SER A 15 1.97 3.68 -12.94
CA SER A 15 0.52 3.83 -13.15
C SER A 15 0.01 2.79 -14.14
N ALA A 16 -1.15 2.18 -13.87
CA ALA A 16 -1.81 1.29 -14.82
C ALA A 16 -2.10 2.00 -16.16
N HIS A 17 -2.33 3.32 -16.13
CA HIS A 17 -2.57 4.11 -17.34
C HIS A 17 -1.28 4.36 -18.14
N GLN A 18 -0.13 4.40 -17.47
CA GLN A 18 1.18 4.42 -18.14
C GLN A 18 1.48 3.08 -18.81
N LEU A 19 1.19 1.95 -18.13
CA LEU A 19 1.34 0.61 -18.70
C LEU A 19 0.40 0.34 -19.87
N HIS A 20 -0.84 0.83 -19.80
CA HIS A 20 -1.80 0.80 -20.90
C HIS A 20 -1.19 1.37 -22.19
N ARG A 21 -0.57 2.54 -22.12
CA ARG A 21 0.06 3.18 -23.29
C ARG A 21 1.34 2.49 -23.73
N ALA A 22 2.17 2.05 -22.78
CA ALA A 22 3.47 1.44 -23.09
C ALA A 22 3.36 0.03 -23.68
N LEU A 23 2.31 -0.71 -23.32
CA LEU A 23 2.09 -2.10 -23.77
C LEU A 23 0.98 -2.22 -24.82
N GLU A 24 0.31 -1.11 -25.16
CA GLU A 24 -0.77 -1.06 -26.16
C GLU A 24 -1.94 -2.04 -25.88
N ILE A 25 -2.20 -2.35 -24.60
CA ILE A 25 -3.29 -3.22 -24.13
C ILE A 25 -4.43 -2.38 -23.57
N THR A 26 -5.65 -2.89 -23.36
CA THR A 26 -6.72 -2.08 -22.74
C THR A 26 -6.37 -1.66 -21.29
N TYR A 27 -6.92 -0.52 -20.84
CA TYR A 27 -6.71 -0.05 -19.45
C TYR A 27 -7.19 -1.07 -18.42
N LYS A 28 -8.32 -1.74 -18.67
CA LYS A 28 -8.85 -2.79 -17.79
C LYS A 28 -7.86 -3.95 -17.65
N THR A 29 -7.25 -4.37 -18.75
CA THR A 29 -6.20 -5.41 -18.75
C THR A 29 -4.96 -4.94 -18.00
N ALA A 30 -4.48 -3.71 -18.25
CA ALA A 30 -3.32 -3.16 -17.54
C ALA A 30 -3.56 -3.07 -16.03
N TRP A 31 -4.76 -2.61 -15.63
CA TRP A 31 -5.16 -2.53 -14.22
C TRP A 31 -5.20 -3.91 -13.57
N PHE A 32 -5.79 -4.90 -14.23
CA PHE A 32 -5.84 -6.28 -13.73
C PHE A 32 -4.42 -6.89 -13.61
N LEU A 33 -3.58 -6.69 -14.62
CA LEU A 33 -2.19 -7.16 -14.63
C LEU A 33 -1.37 -6.58 -13.46
N CYS A 34 -1.48 -5.27 -13.21
CA CYS A 34 -0.83 -4.63 -12.07
C CYS A 34 -1.22 -5.27 -10.74
N HIS A 35 -2.50 -5.56 -10.54
CA HIS A 35 -2.97 -6.21 -9.30
C HIS A 35 -2.39 -7.61 -9.16
N ARG A 36 -2.42 -8.42 -10.23
CA ARG A 36 -1.85 -9.77 -10.21
C ARG A 36 -0.36 -9.80 -9.92
N ILE A 37 0.41 -8.85 -10.47
CA ILE A 37 1.85 -8.75 -10.18
C ILE A 37 2.07 -8.36 -8.71
N ARG A 38 1.34 -7.38 -8.16
CA ARG A 38 1.47 -7.01 -6.75
C ARG A 38 1.10 -8.14 -5.80
N GLU A 39 0.04 -8.89 -6.09
CA GLU A 39 -0.33 -10.06 -5.31
C GLU A 39 0.73 -11.16 -5.39
N ALA A 40 1.34 -11.38 -6.56
CA ALA A 40 2.44 -12.33 -6.69
C ALA A 40 3.72 -11.90 -5.97
N MET A 41 3.92 -10.59 -5.75
CA MET A 41 5.05 -10.02 -5.00
C MET A 41 4.82 -9.97 -3.49
N ARG A 42 3.59 -10.26 -3.02
CA ARG A 42 3.26 -10.22 -1.60
C ARG A 42 4.03 -11.31 -0.86
N SER A 43 4.69 -10.94 0.23
CA SER A 43 5.27 -11.91 1.17
C SER A 43 4.22 -12.32 2.20
N ASP A 44 3.98 -13.62 2.39
CA ASP A 44 3.12 -14.16 3.45
C ASP A 44 3.86 -14.32 4.80
N ASP A 45 4.93 -13.54 4.99
CA ASP A 45 5.70 -13.54 6.22
C ASP A 45 4.93 -12.86 7.35
N LEU A 46 4.38 -13.67 8.26
CA LEU A 46 3.65 -13.25 9.45
C LEU A 46 4.56 -13.04 10.66
N THR A 47 5.89 -13.10 10.53
CA THR A 47 6.76 -12.87 11.68
C THR A 47 6.46 -11.52 12.33
N PRO A 48 6.50 -11.43 13.67
CA PRO A 48 6.37 -10.16 14.37
C PRO A 48 7.40 -9.15 13.86
N ILE A 49 7.00 -7.88 13.74
CA ILE A 49 7.90 -6.78 13.40
C ILE A 49 8.52 -6.24 14.69
N GLY A 50 9.81 -5.89 14.68
CA GLY A 50 10.53 -5.46 15.87
C GLY A 50 11.16 -6.59 16.70
N GLY A 51 11.39 -6.34 17.99
CA GLY A 51 12.10 -7.24 18.91
C GLY A 51 13.11 -6.50 19.79
N ALA A 52 13.79 -7.21 20.69
CA ALA A 52 14.78 -6.62 21.59
C ALA A 52 15.90 -5.93 20.78
N GLY A 53 16.13 -4.64 21.06
CA GLY A 53 17.15 -3.83 20.38
C GLY A 53 16.76 -3.33 18.98
N LYS A 54 15.52 -3.57 18.52
CA LYS A 54 15.03 -3.06 17.24
C LYS A 54 14.12 -1.86 17.45
N PHE A 55 14.27 -0.87 16.58
CA PHE A 55 13.42 0.33 16.57
C PHE A 55 12.40 0.20 15.45
N VAL A 56 11.12 0.39 15.80
CA VAL A 56 10.00 0.43 14.88
C VAL A 56 9.42 1.83 14.89
N GLU A 57 9.34 2.43 13.72
CA GLU A 57 8.68 3.72 13.49
C GLU A 57 7.25 3.45 13.02
N VAL A 58 6.30 4.21 13.55
CA VAL A 58 4.86 4.05 13.28
C VAL A 58 4.34 5.36 12.73
N ASP A 59 3.63 5.29 11.60
CA ASP A 59 2.99 6.44 10.96
C ASP A 59 1.64 6.03 10.37
N GLU A 60 0.68 6.95 10.41
CA GLU A 60 -0.64 6.76 9.83
C GLU A 60 -0.89 7.66 8.62
N THR A 61 -1.58 7.12 7.62
CA THR A 61 -2.01 7.85 6.43
C THR A 61 -3.50 7.67 6.21
N TYR A 62 -4.17 8.74 5.77
CA TYR A 62 -5.61 8.75 5.52
C TYR A 62 -5.90 8.82 4.01
N ILE A 63 -6.43 7.74 3.45
CA ILE A 63 -6.63 7.58 2.00
C ILE A 63 -8.10 7.37 1.61
N GLY A 64 -8.49 7.95 0.48
CA GLY A 64 -9.82 7.76 -0.10
C GLY A 64 -10.95 8.19 0.82
N ARG A 65 -12.08 7.49 0.73
CA ARG A 65 -13.30 7.74 1.52
C ARG A 65 -13.84 6.42 2.06
N LEU A 66 -14.29 6.43 3.31
CA LEU A 66 -15.05 5.34 3.91
C LEU A 66 -16.44 5.27 3.26
N ALA A 67 -16.82 4.07 2.81
CA ALA A 67 -18.13 3.86 2.18
C ALA A 67 -19.26 4.22 3.16
N GLY A 68 -20.27 4.96 2.70
CA GLY A 68 -21.41 5.36 3.52
C GLY A 68 -21.17 6.53 4.48
N VAL A 69 -19.93 7.01 4.64
CA VAL A 69 -19.61 8.13 5.53
C VAL A 69 -19.66 9.46 4.76
N PRO A 70 -20.41 10.48 5.22
CA PRO A 70 -20.43 11.80 4.60
C PRO A 70 -19.07 12.50 4.75
N VAL A 71 -18.71 13.31 3.75
CA VAL A 71 -17.48 14.09 3.80
C VAL A 71 -17.62 15.17 4.87
N SER A 72 -16.63 15.24 5.76
CA SER A 72 -16.58 16.19 6.87
C SER A 72 -15.19 16.83 6.96
N LYS A 73 -15.05 17.90 7.74
CA LYS A 73 -13.75 18.51 8.00
C LYS A 73 -12.84 17.52 8.74
N GLY A 74 -11.57 17.43 8.33
CA GLY A 74 -10.60 16.50 8.91
C GLY A 74 -10.56 15.15 8.18
N ALA A 75 -10.03 14.11 8.85
CA ALA A 75 -9.74 12.82 8.22
C ALA A 75 -10.70 11.69 8.63
N ALA A 76 -11.68 11.94 9.51
CA ALA A 76 -12.59 10.93 10.05
C ALA A 76 -13.43 10.18 9.00
N HIS A 77 -13.61 10.76 7.81
CA HIS A 77 -14.35 10.15 6.70
C HIS A 77 -13.45 9.37 5.71
N LYS A 78 -12.15 9.24 6.00
CA LYS A 78 -11.15 8.59 5.14
C LYS A 78 -10.73 7.24 5.72
N ASN A 79 -10.24 6.34 4.87
CA ASN A 79 -9.69 5.07 5.35
C ASN A 79 -8.36 5.33 6.04
N THR A 80 -8.21 4.84 7.26
CA THR A 80 -6.97 4.97 8.02
C THR A 80 -6.08 3.77 7.71
N VAL A 81 -4.83 4.02 7.36
CA VAL A 81 -3.81 2.98 7.12
C VAL A 81 -2.64 3.28 8.03
N VAL A 82 -2.29 2.33 8.89
CA VAL A 82 -1.10 2.42 9.74
C VAL A 82 0.02 1.66 9.06
N THR A 83 1.23 2.22 9.09
CA THR A 83 2.44 1.57 8.61
C THR A 83 3.46 1.47 9.73
N LEU A 84 3.93 0.25 9.95
CA LEU A 84 5.05 -0.07 10.84
C LEU A 84 6.31 -0.22 9.99
N VAL A 85 7.38 0.49 10.32
CA VAL A 85 8.67 0.44 9.62
C VAL A 85 9.77 0.07 10.61
N GLU A 86 10.35 -1.12 10.46
CA GLU A 86 11.57 -1.48 11.20
C GLU A 86 12.78 -0.79 10.56
N ARG A 87 13.60 -0.09 11.34
CA ARG A 87 14.76 0.64 10.80
C ARG A 87 15.75 -0.34 10.14
N GLY A 88 16.00 -0.14 8.85
CA GLY A 88 16.85 -1.04 8.05
C GLY A 88 16.21 -2.39 7.73
N GLY A 89 14.91 -2.56 8.04
CA GLY A 89 14.16 -3.79 7.88
C GLY A 89 12.96 -3.63 6.95
N LYS A 90 11.91 -4.41 7.24
CA LYS A 90 10.67 -4.45 6.46
C LYS A 90 9.71 -3.34 6.89
N ALA A 91 8.83 -2.96 5.97
CA ALA A 91 7.65 -2.15 6.26
C ALA A 91 6.40 -3.01 6.15
N ARG A 92 5.42 -2.78 7.02
CA ARG A 92 4.12 -3.47 7.02
C ARG A 92 3.00 -2.45 7.19
N SER A 93 2.09 -2.40 6.23
CA SER A 93 0.93 -1.52 6.26
C SER A 93 -0.36 -2.32 6.37
N PHE A 94 -1.31 -1.86 7.18
CA PHE A 94 -2.64 -2.46 7.31
C PHE A 94 -3.70 -1.41 7.59
N HIS A 95 -4.93 -1.73 7.19
CA HIS A 95 -6.09 -0.88 7.46
C HIS A 95 -6.50 -1.03 8.93
N VAL A 96 -6.83 0.10 9.56
CA VAL A 96 -7.44 0.14 10.90
C VAL A 96 -8.72 0.95 10.83
N ASP A 97 -9.71 0.59 11.66
CA ASP A 97 -10.99 1.31 11.70
C ASP A 97 -10.80 2.78 12.09
N THR A 98 -9.90 3.05 13.03
CA THR A 98 -9.55 4.39 13.47
C THR A 98 -8.18 4.38 14.15
N ALA A 99 -7.31 5.33 13.82
CA ALA A 99 -6.07 5.57 14.55
C ALA A 99 -6.40 6.22 15.91
N ARG A 100 -6.17 5.47 16.99
CA ARG A 100 -6.25 5.92 18.39
C ARG A 100 -5.04 5.36 19.12
N MET A 101 -4.62 5.98 20.22
CA MET A 101 -3.45 5.55 21.01
C MET A 101 -3.45 4.07 21.46
N GLY A 102 -4.59 3.38 21.48
CA GLY A 102 -4.68 1.95 21.81
C GLY A 102 -4.69 0.99 20.62
N ASN A 103 -4.81 1.52 19.39
CA ASN A 103 -4.95 0.75 18.14
C ASN A 103 -3.80 1.05 17.14
N VAL A 104 -2.86 1.92 17.52
CA VAL A 104 -1.66 2.32 16.77
C VAL A 104 -0.43 1.88 17.55
#